data_AF-A0A011R3V9-F1
#
_entry.id   AF-A0A011R3V9-F1
#
_cell.length_a   1.000
_cell.length_b   1.000
_cell.length_c   1.000
_cell.angle_alpha   90.00
_cell.angle_beta   90.00
_cell.angle_gamma   90.00
#
_symmetry.space_group_name_H-M   'P 1'
#
loop_
_entity.id
_entity.type
_entity.pdbx_description
1 polymer ?
#
loop_
_entity_poly.entity_id
_entity_poly.type
_entity_poly.pdbx_seq_one_letter_code
_entity_poly.pdbx_strand_id
1 'polypeptide(L)'
;MEKRDVLKINRQFLLLTRQLAREGRAAEIMTGLPRAVIEKVASLDMDEIDELAETVPVSLYTFRLTDSALERLLQMPRDAKSTYAEATLL
;
A
#
# COMPACT_ATOMS: atom_id res chain seq x y z
N MET A 1 0.18 -16.77 -9.76
CA MET A 1 0.70 -16.22 -8.50
C MET A 1 0.76 -17.36 -7.52
N GLU A 2 1.95 -17.79 -7.13
CA GLU A 2 2.07 -18.84 -6.10
C GLU A 2 1.58 -18.25 -4.77
N LYS A 3 1.04 -19.06 -3.84
CA LYS A 3 0.70 -18.61 -2.48
C LYS A 3 1.87 -17.83 -1.82
N ARG A 4 3.10 -18.23 -2.15
CA ARG A 4 4.34 -17.59 -1.70
C ARG A 4 4.48 -16.14 -2.15
N ASP A 5 3.92 -15.76 -3.30
CA ASP A 5 4.00 -14.40 -3.82
C ASP A 5 3.04 -13.46 -3.05
N VAL A 6 1.82 -13.92 -2.75
CA VAL A 6 0.84 -13.18 -1.94
C VAL A 6 1.40 -12.88 -0.56
N LEU A 7 1.98 -13.89 0.09
CA LEU A 7 2.62 -13.75 1.40
C LEU A 7 3.71 -12.67 1.38
N LYS A 8 4.60 -12.70 0.38
CA LYS A 8 5.67 -11.71 0.26
C LYS A 8 5.13 -10.29 0.09
N ILE A 9 4.08 -10.12 -0.73
CA ILE A 9 3.43 -8.83 -0.94
C ILE A 9 2.80 -8.33 0.37
N ASN A 10 2.04 -9.18 1.05
CA ASN A 10 1.40 -8.84 2.33
C ASN A 10 2.44 -8.42 3.37
N ARG A 11 3.50 -9.22 3.52
CA ARG A 11 4.60 -8.93 4.45
C ARG A 11 5.26 -7.59 4.14
N GLN A 12 5.61 -7.34 2.88
CA GLN A 12 6.23 -6.08 2.47
C GLN A 12 5.31 -4.88 2.72
N PHE A 13 4.01 -5.02 2.44
CA PHE A 13 3.03 -3.96 2.66
C PHE A 13 2.84 -3.64 4.15
N LEU A 14 2.77 -4.66 5.01
CA LEU A 14 2.68 -4.50 6.46
C LEU A 14 3.94 -3.83 7.03
N LEU A 15 5.13 -4.25 6.60
CA LEU A 15 6.40 -3.64 7.03
C LEU A 15 6.52 -2.18 6.58
N LEU A 16 6.15 -1.88 5.33
CA LEU A 16 6.10 -0.50 4.83
C LEU A 16 5.15 0.35 5.66
N THR A 17 3.94 -0.15 5.94
CA THR A 17 2.93 0.55 6.75
C THR A 17 3.47 0.86 8.15
N ARG A 18 4.12 -0.11 8.80
CA ARG A 18 4.75 0.07 10.11
C ARG A 18 5.86 1.12 10.09
N GLN A 19 6.68 1.15 9.04
CA GLN A 19 7.72 2.18 8.88
C GLN A 19 7.12 3.58 8.71
N LEU A 20 6.09 3.69 7.87
CA LEU A 20 5.42 4.96 7.56
C LEU A 20 4.59 5.51 8.71
N ALA A 21 4.22 4.70 9.71
CA ALA A 21 3.42 5.15 10.86
C ALA A 21 4.00 6.39 11.58
N ARG A 22 5.32 6.58 11.50
CA ARG A 22 6.06 7.73 12.04
C ARG A 22 5.85 9.02 11.26
N GLU A 23 5.32 8.96 10.04
CA GLU A 23 5.13 10.10 9.13
C GLU A 23 3.78 10.81 9.30
N GLY A 24 3.04 10.49 10.37
CA GLY A 24 1.80 11.19 10.72
C GLY A 24 0.74 11.07 9.62
N ARG A 25 0.23 12.21 9.15
CA ARG A 25 -0.82 12.28 8.10
C ARG A 25 -0.33 11.84 6.72
N ALA A 26 0.98 11.94 6.45
CA ALA A 26 1.55 11.45 5.19
C ALA A 26 1.43 9.92 5.09
N ALA A 27 1.43 9.21 6.22
CA ALA A 27 1.25 7.77 6.26
C ALA A 27 -0.10 7.32 5.68
N GLU A 28 -1.17 8.04 6.00
CA GLU A 28 -2.52 7.77 5.48
C GLU A 28 -2.57 7.97 3.96
N ILE A 29 -1.93 9.02 3.47
CA ILE A 29 -1.80 9.30 2.04
C ILE A 29 -0.98 8.20 1.33
N MET A 30 0.17 7.81 1.88
CA MET A 30 1.08 6.87 1.22
C MET A 30 0.58 5.42 1.26
N THR A 31 -0.07 5.01 2.34
CA THR A 31 -0.60 3.64 2.50
C THR A 31 -2.03 3.49 1.97
N GLY A 32 -2.83 4.55 2.07
CA GLY A 32 -4.25 4.53 1.72
C GLY A 32 -5.10 3.89 2.83
N LEU A 33 -4.48 3.67 4.00
CA LEU A 33 -5.11 3.06 5.16
C LEU A 33 -5.58 4.14 6.14
N PRO A 34 -6.68 3.90 6.87
CA PRO A 34 -7.08 4.76 7.98
C PRO A 34 -6.01 4.83 9.07
N ARG A 35 -5.86 5.98 9.73
CA ARG A 35 -4.90 6.18 10.82
C ARG A 35 -4.90 5.07 11.87
N ALA A 36 -6.09 4.66 12.31
CA ALA A 36 -6.24 3.61 13.32
C ALA A 36 -5.67 2.26 12.87
N VAL A 37 -5.77 1.93 11.57
CA VAL A 37 -5.20 0.70 11.00
C VAL A 37 -3.67 0.79 10.97
N ILE A 38 -3.13 1.95 10.58
CA ILE A 38 -1.68 2.19 10.56
C ILE A 38 -1.09 2.06 11.96
N GLU A 39 -1.74 2.66 12.96
CA GLU A 39 -1.31 2.56 14.37
C GLU A 39 -1.37 1.13 14.88
N LYS A 40 -2.41 0.36 14.49
CA LYS A 40 -2.51 -1.05 14.85
C LYS A 40 -1.38 -1.86 14.22
N VAL A 41 -1.10 -1.70 12.93
CA VAL A 41 0.01 -2.37 12.24
C VAL A 41 1.36 -1.95 12.83
N ALA A 42 1.51 -0.68 13.24
CA ALA A 42 2.74 -0.20 13.87
C ALA A 42 3.01 -0.83 15.24
N SER A 43 1.95 -1.21 15.96
CA SER A 43 2.04 -1.86 17.27
C SER A 43 2.41 -3.34 17.21
N LEU A 44 2.32 -3.97 16.03
CA LEU A 44 2.68 -5.38 15.86
C LEU A 44 4.20 -5.58 15.95
N ASP A 45 4.60 -6.69 16.54
CA ASP A 45 5.97 -7.19 16.42
C ASP A 45 6.20 -7.90 15.08
N MET A 46 7.41 -8.45 14.90
CA MET A 46 7.78 -9.09 13.64
C MET A 46 7.08 -10.44 13.44
N ASP A 47 6.85 -11.19 14.52
CA ASP A 47 6.23 -12.51 14.45
C ASP A 47 4.73 -12.36 14.14
N GLU A 48 4.07 -11.38 14.75
CA GLU A 48 2.68 -11.02 14.46
C GLU A 48 2.49 -10.54 13.00
N ILE A 49 3.46 -9.80 12.44
CA ILE A 49 3.44 -9.39 11.03
C ILE A 49 3.56 -10.60 10.11
N ASP A 50 4.46 -11.53 10.43
CA ASP A 50 4.71 -12.72 9.62
C ASP A 50 3.50 -13.67 9.67
N GLU A 51 2.90 -13.86 10.85
CA GLU A 51 1.65 -14.60 11.03
C GLU A 51 0.51 -13.97 10.23
N LEU A 52 0.32 -12.65 10.30
CA LEU A 52 -0.73 -11.97 9.54
C LEU A 52 -0.52 -12.10 8.02
N ALA A 53 0.73 -12.02 7.56
CA ALA A 53 1.04 -12.17 6.13
C ALA A 53 0.81 -13.61 5.63
N GLU A 54 1.04 -14.62 6.48
CA GLU A 54 0.85 -16.04 6.18
C GLU A 54 -0.62 -16.48 6.20
N THR A 55 -1.39 -15.95 7.15
CA THR A 55 -2.78 -16.37 7.39
C THR A 55 -3.76 -15.79 6.38
N VAL A 56 -3.45 -14.65 5.76
CA VAL A 56 -4.34 -14.00 4.80
C VAL A 56 -4.06 -14.50 3.37
N PRO A 57 -5.01 -15.22 2.73
CA PRO A 57 -4.80 -15.82 1.40
C PRO A 57 -4.97 -14.81 0.25
N VAL A 58 -5.30 -13.56 0.54
CA VAL A 58 -5.52 -12.48 -0.41
C VAL A 58 -4.50 -11.36 -0.21
N SER A 59 -4.31 -10.53 -1.23
CA SER A 59 -3.49 -9.32 -1.09
C SER A 59 -4.15 -8.33 -0.14
N LEU A 60 -3.42 -7.90 0.89
CA LEU A 60 -3.81 -6.80 1.79
C LEU A 60 -3.66 -5.42 1.13
N TYR A 61 -2.95 -5.37 0.00
CA TYR A 61 -2.80 -4.18 -0.83
C TYR A 61 -3.82 -4.19 -1.97
N THR A 62 -4.44 -3.03 -2.21
CA THR A 62 -5.30 -2.78 -3.36
C THR A 62 -4.70 -1.72 -4.27
N PHE A 63 -4.96 -1.83 -5.57
CA PHE A 63 -4.52 -0.84 -6.54
C PHE A 63 -5.46 0.37 -6.53
N ARG A 64 -4.91 1.58 -6.38
CA ARG A 64 -5.72 2.81 -6.33
C ARG A 64 -6.13 3.34 -7.70
N LEU A 65 -5.46 2.90 -8.75
CA LEU A 65 -5.76 3.35 -10.10
C LEU A 65 -6.97 2.60 -10.63
N THR A 66 -7.94 3.37 -11.13
CA THR A 66 -8.97 2.85 -12.01
C THR A 66 -8.37 2.55 -13.39
N ASP A 67 -9.05 1.73 -14.18
CA ASP A 67 -8.64 1.42 -15.56
C ASP A 67 -8.42 2.70 -16.38
N SER A 68 -9.36 3.65 -16.29
CA SER A 68 -9.27 4.94 -16.99
C SER A 68 -8.07 5.78 -16.55
N ALA A 69 -7.76 5.83 -15.25
CA ALA A 69 -6.62 6.56 -14.74
C ALA A 69 -5.29 5.91 -15.15
N LEU A 70 -5.24 4.58 -15.17
CA LEU A 70 -4.09 3.82 -15.62
C LEU A 70 -3.82 4.05 -17.11
N GLU A 71 -4.83 3.90 -17.96
CA GLU A 71 -4.71 4.16 -19.40
C GLU A 71 -4.21 5.57 -19.67
N ARG A 72 -4.76 6.56 -18.95
CA ARG A 72 -4.33 7.95 -19.09
C ARG A 72 -2.87 8.14 -18.70
N LEU A 73 -2.44 7.58 -17.57
CA LEU A 73 -1.04 7.62 -17.12
C LEU A 73 -0.09 6.96 -18.12
N LEU A 74 -0.49 5.89 -18.79
CA LEU A 74 0.36 5.21 -19.78
C LEU A 74 0.59 6.08 -21.03
N GLN A 75 -0.40 6.87 -21.44
CA GLN A 75 -0.33 7.73 -22.63
C GLN A 75 0.35 9.09 -22.37
N MET A 76 0.45 9.53 -21.12
CA MET A 76 0.99 10.85 -20.79
C MET A 76 2.52 10.91 -20.89
N PRO A 77 3.08 12.08 -21.27
CA PRO A 77 4.51 12.38 -21.13
C PRO A 77 5.00 12.21 -19.68
N ARG A 78 6.25 11.78 -19.49
CA ARG A 78 6.83 11.44 -18.17
C ARG A 78 6.70 12.59 -17.16
N ASP A 79 6.94 13.81 -17.61
CA ASP A 79 6.87 15.06 -16.87
C ASP A 79 5.45 15.39 -16.39
N ALA A 80 4.42 14.94 -17.09
CA ALA A 80 3.02 15.18 -16.73
C ALA A 80 2.43 14.12 -15.79
N LYS A 81 3.08 12.96 -15.60
CA LYS A 81 2.52 11.83 -14.83
C LYS A 81 2.39 12.11 -13.33
N SER A 82 3.37 12.79 -12.71
CA SER A 82 3.36 13.07 -11.26
C SER A 82 2.16 13.93 -10.89
N THR A 83 1.98 15.06 -11.58
CA THR A 83 0.88 15.99 -11.34
C THR A 83 -0.49 15.34 -11.50
N TYR A 84 -0.66 14.49 -12.53
CA TYR A 84 -1.91 13.78 -12.74
C TYR A 84 -2.17 12.72 -11.67
N ALA A 85 -1.14 11.96 -11.27
CA ALA A 85 -1.26 10.96 -10.23
C ALA A 85 -1.64 11.61 -8.88
N GLU A 86 -1.01 12.72 -8.52
CA GLU A 86 -1.36 13.50 -7.33
C GLU A 86 -2.81 13.98 -7.37
N ALA A 87 -3.25 14.58 -8.48
CA ALA A 87 -4.62 15.09 -8.61
C ALA A 87 -5.72 14.01 -8.64
N THR A 88 -5.37 12.77 -8.98
CA THR A 88 -6.34 11.68 -9.16
C THR A 88 -6.36 10.71 -7.97
N LEU A 89 -5.27 10.62 -7.20
CA LEU A 89 -5.08 9.62 -6.14
C LEU A 89 -5.02 10.19 -4.72
N LEU A 90 -4.96 11.52 -4.57
CA LEU A 90 -4.94 12.25 -3.30
C LEU A 90 -6.20 13.10 -3.13
#